data_AF-F9EM38-F1
#
_entry.id   AF-F9EM38-F1
#
_cell.length_a   1.000
_cell.length_b   1.000
_cell.length_c   1.000
_cell.angle_alpha   90.00
_cell.angle_beta   90.00
_cell.angle_gamma   90.00
#
_symmetry.space_group_name_H-M   'P 1'
#
loop_
_entity.id
_entity.type
_entity.pdbx_description
1 polymer ?
#
loop_
_entity_poly.entity_id
_entity_poly.type
_entity_poly.pdbx_seq_one_letter_code
_entity_poly.pdbx_strand_id
1 'polypeptide(L)' 'MNLEDKNVLIVDDIVTSGATIYSISKELRKDNENINIKVFSIAIARYFIKE' A
#
# COMPACT_ATOMS: atom_id res chain seq x y z
N MET A 1 -3.14 16.61 1.06
CA MET A 1 -1.71 16.47 0.71
C MET A 1 -1.68 16.19 -0.78
N ASN A 2 -0.98 16.97 -1.62
CA ASN A 2 -0.95 16.68 -3.06
C ASN A 2 0.06 15.55 -3.32
N LEU A 3 -0.46 14.37 -3.64
CA LEU A 3 0.33 13.18 -3.96
C LEU A 3 0.20 12.78 -5.43
N GLU A 4 -0.45 13.59 -6.27
CA GLU A 4 -0.57 13.34 -7.71
C GLU A 4 0.80 13.12 -8.35
N ASP A 5 0.87 12.09 -9.19
CA ASP A 5 2.09 11.64 -9.86
C ASP A 5 3.28 11.36 -8.90
N LYS A 6 3.02 11.07 -7.62
CA LYS A 6 4.05 10.69 -6.63
C LYS A 6 4.13 9.19 -6.41
N ASN A 7 5.31 8.76 -5.97
CA ASN A 7 5.54 7.44 -5.40
C ASN A 7 5.30 7.51 -3.89
N VAL A 8 4.48 6.60 -3.36
CA VAL A 8 4.21 6.47 -1.93
C VAL A 8 4.68 5.08 -1.48
N LEU A 9 5.57 5.05 -0.49
CA LEU A 9 5.97 3.80 0.17
C LEU A 9 5.22 3.69 1.50
N ILE A 10 4.36 2.69 1.61
CA ILE A 10 3.74 2.29 2.86
C ILE A 10 4.68 1.29 3.54
N VAL A 11 5.03 1.55 4.80
CA VAL A 11 5.89 0.69 5.60
C VAL A 11 5.07 0.15 6.77
N ASP A 12 5.02 -1.17 6.91
CA ASP A 12 4.31 -1.87 7.98
C ASP A 12 5.14 -3.07 8.46
N ASP A 13 5.06 -3.47 9.73
CA ASP A 13 5.86 -4.58 10.23
C ASP A 13 5.37 -5.93 9.66
N ILE A 14 4.06 -6.16 9.66
CA ILE A 14 3.41 -7.41 9.26
C ILE A 14 2.16 -7.16 8.42
N VAL A 15 2.15 -7.70 7.20
CA VAL A 15 0.96 -7.69 6.34
C VAL A 15 0.28 -9.07 6.37
N THR A 16 -0.90 -9.14 6.99
CA THR A 16 -1.69 -10.38 7.10
C THR A 16 -2.71 -10.52 5.97
N SER A 17 -3.92 -9.98 6.11
CA SER A 17 -4.98 -10.00 5.08
C SER A 17 -4.86 -8.86 4.06
N GLY A 18 -4.00 -7.88 4.34
CA GLY A 18 -3.87 -6.66 3.52
C GLY A 18 -4.97 -5.62 3.75
N ALA A 19 -5.89 -5.82 4.71
CA ALA A 19 -7.02 -4.90 4.93
C ALA A 19 -6.59 -3.46 5.29
N THR A 20 -5.55 -3.32 6.12
CA THR A 20 -4.98 -2.02 6.49
C THR A 20 -4.40 -1.30 5.27
N ILE A 21 -3.53 -1.98 4.52
CA ILE A 21 -2.93 -1.47 3.28
C ILE A 21 -4.00 -1.08 2.26
N TYR A 22 -5.03 -1.91 2.09
CA TYR A 22 -6.14 -1.62 1.19
C TYR A 22 -6.89 -0.34 1.60
N SER A 23 -7.20 -0.19 2.89
CA SER A 23 -7.92 0.98 3.40
C SER A 23 -7.11 2.26 3.21
N ILE A 24 -5.80 2.22 3.53
CA ILE A 24 -4.89 3.34 3.29
C ILE A 24 -4.81 3.66 1.79
N SER A 25 -4.61 2.65 0.95
CA SER A 25 -4.51 2.84 -0.49
C SER A 25 -5.79 3.44 -1.08
N LYS A 26 -6.96 3.01 -0.59
CA LYS A 26 -8.25 3.57 -0.99
C LYS A 26 -8.37 5.04 -0.61
N GLU A 27 -7.96 5.40 0.61
CA GLU A 27 -8.03 6.80 1.06
C GLU A 27 -7.08 7.69 0.25
N LEU A 28 -5.84 7.24 0.03
CA LEU A 28 -4.86 7.99 -0.76
C LEU A 28 -5.33 8.21 -2.20
N ARG A 29 -6.05 7.25 -2.80
CA ARG A 29 -6.54 7.34 -4.18
C ARG A 29 -7.80 8.19 -4.37
N LYS A 30 -8.52 8.57 -3.31
CA LYS A 30 -9.76 9.36 -3.44
C LYS A 30 -9.52 10.73 -4.08
N ASP A 31 -8.43 11.38 -3.65
CA ASP A 31 -8.13 12.78 -3.99
C ASP A 31 -6.82 12.92 -4.78
N ASN A 32 -6.19 11.81 -5.20
CA ASN A 32 -4.91 11.84 -5.90
C ASN A 32 -4.90 10.84 -7.07
N GLU A 33 -4.77 11.38 -8.28
CA GLU A 33 -4.61 10.58 -9.51
C GLU A 33 -3.15 10.13 -9.71
N ASN A 34 -2.96 9.05 -10.49
CA ASN A 34 -1.64 8.51 -10.87
C ASN A 34 -0.65 8.22 -9.72
N ILE A 35 -1.15 7.96 -8.50
CA ILE A 35 -0.27 7.60 -7.40
C ILE A 35 0.24 6.16 -7.53
N ASN A 36 1.54 5.99 -7.35
CA ASN A 36 2.22 4.71 -7.34
C ASN A 36 2.49 4.27 -5.90
N ILE A 37 1.68 3.35 -5.40
CA ILE A 37 1.80 2.84 -4.03
C ILE A 37 2.62 1.56 -4.04
N LYS A 38 3.69 1.55 -3.25
CA LYS A 38 4.48 0.37 -2.93
C LYS A 38 4.36 0.06 -1.44
N VAL A 39 4.50 -1.20 -1.10
CA VAL A 39 4.43 -1.67 0.28
C VAL A 39 5.73 -2.38 0.62
N PHE A 40 6.34 -2.00 1.74
CA PHE A 40 7.45 -2.70 2.33
C PHE A 40 7.03 -3.26 3.68
N SER A 41 7.32 -4.53 3.92
CA SER A 41 7.02 -5.18 5.20
C SER A 41 8.06 -6.23 5.55
N ILE A 42 8.25 -6.45 6.85
CA ILE A 42 9.19 -7.46 7.37
C ILE A 42 8.61 -8.86 7.16
N ALA A 43 7.30 -9.01 7.33
CA ALA A 43 6.60 -10.28 7.13
C ALA A 43 5.29 -10.09 6.36
N ILE A 44 5.02 -10.97 5.40
CA ILE A 44 3.77 -10.97 4.64
C ILE A 44 3.16 -12.36 4.59
N ALA A 45 1.84 -12.44 4.67
CA ALA A 45 1.14 -13.72 4.55
C ALA A 45 1.46 -14.39 3.21
N ARG A 46 1.67 -15.72 3.24
CA ARG A 46 2.07 -16.52 2.07
C ARG A 46 1.15 -16.33 0.87
N TYR A 47 -0.15 -16.06 1.09
CA TYR A 47 -1.11 -15.75 0.03
C TYR A 47 -0.64 -14.63 -0.93
N PHE A 48 0.15 -13.66 -0.44
CA PHE A 48 0.67 -12.56 -1.25
C PHE A 48 2.02 -12.84 -1.91
N ILE A 49 2.68 -13.94 -1.55
CA ILE A 49 3.93 -14.37 -2.17
C ILE A 49 3.55 -15.28 -3.34
N LYS A 50 3.63 -14.77 -4.57
CA LYS A 50 3.51 -15.61 -5.78
C LYS A 50 4.76 -16.49 -5.90
N GLU A 51 4.56 -17.79 -6.11
CA GLU A 51 5.61 -18.74 -6.50
C GLU A 51 6.14 -18.44 -7.91
#